data_AF-A0A836RU85-F1
#
_entry.id   AF-A0A836RU85-F1
#
_cell.length_a   1.000
_cell.length_b   1.000
_cell.length_c   1.000
_cell.angle_alpha   90.00
_cell.angle_beta   90.00
_cell.angle_gamma   90.00
#
_symmetry.space_group_name_H-M   'P 1'
#
loop_
_entity.id
_entity.type
_entity.pdbx_description
1 polymer ?
#
loop_
_entity_poly.entity_id
_entity_poly.type
_entity_poly.pdbx_seq_one_letter_code
_entity_poly.pdbx_strand_id
1 'polypeptide(L)'
;MPWNLGPSVNTLDGMDCWRTWFFEECEEAKLFGMTKRHLPLITKYGYGVVPYTVGTKVLLEDAPYFNATKTHHRVCGPYEVYAFSELPDDAKPIFPKEGPILVYEDARPDRGPWLDGSKKRNIDGIEVRFRQMASRFDYFPFRFGIRRAKGWKIKLVKHIDDCRLCK
;
A
#
# COMPACT_ATOMS: atom_id res chain seq x y z
N MET A 1 7.04 5.10 20.73
CA MET A 1 5.69 5.62 20.41
C MET A 1 4.78 4.43 20.15
N PRO A 2 3.55 4.39 20.71
CA PRO A 2 2.58 3.38 20.30
C PRO A 2 2.34 3.54 18.81
N TRP A 3 2.50 2.43 18.07
CA TRP A 3 2.39 2.38 16.62
C TRP A 3 1.05 2.98 16.21
N ASN A 4 1.08 4.07 15.45
CA ASN A 4 -0.14 4.58 14.85
C ASN A 4 -0.51 3.59 13.73
N LEU A 5 -1.20 2.51 14.11
CA LEU A 5 -1.81 1.52 13.21
C LEU A 5 -3.01 2.12 12.46
N GLY A 6 -3.25 3.42 12.62
CA GLY A 6 -4.23 4.17 11.87
C GLY A 6 -3.84 4.24 10.38
N PRO A 7 -4.83 4.50 9.52
CA PRO A 7 -4.57 4.71 8.10
C PRO A 7 -3.70 5.95 7.90
N SER A 8 -2.45 5.77 7.48
CA SER A 8 -1.54 6.87 7.19
C SER A 8 -1.35 7.00 5.68
N VAL A 9 -2.10 7.91 5.08
CA VAL A 9 -1.85 8.42 3.73
C VAL A 9 -1.23 9.79 3.90
N ASN A 10 0.01 9.95 3.43
CA ASN A 10 0.71 11.23 3.47
C ASN A 10 0.91 11.75 2.05
N THR A 11 0.98 13.05 1.86
CA THR A 11 1.34 13.60 0.54
C THR A 11 2.85 13.78 0.42
N LEU A 12 3.43 13.20 -0.62
CA LEU A 12 4.85 13.34 -0.96
C LEU A 12 5.00 13.61 -2.46
N ASP A 13 5.74 14.65 -2.83
CA ASP A 13 5.93 15.09 -4.22
C ASP A 13 4.61 15.25 -5.01
N GLY A 14 3.55 15.71 -4.34
CA GLY A 14 2.22 15.90 -4.94
C GLY A 14 1.46 14.61 -5.24
N MET A 15 1.88 13.47 -4.68
CA MET A 15 1.23 12.16 -4.78
C MET A 15 0.90 11.61 -3.39
N ASP A 16 -0.13 10.78 -3.31
CA ASP A 16 -0.40 10.01 -2.10
C ASP A 16 0.69 8.97 -1.89
N CYS A 17 1.25 8.98 -0.68
CA CYS A 17 2.23 8.03 -0.20
C CYS A 17 1.55 7.18 0.87
N TRP A 18 1.26 5.94 0.48
CA TRP A 18 0.63 4.96 1.34
C TRP A 18 1.69 4.18 2.09
N ARG A 19 1.56 4.13 3.41
CA ARG A 19 2.35 3.19 4.22
C ARG A 19 1.83 1.77 4.03
N THR A 20 2.72 0.84 3.71
CA THR A 20 2.41 -0.59 3.68
C THR A 20 3.38 -1.40 4.53
N TRP A 21 2.83 -2.41 5.22
CA TRP A 21 3.59 -3.43 5.93
C TRP A 21 3.90 -4.66 5.06
N PHE A 22 3.44 -4.63 3.81
CA PHE A 22 3.35 -5.76 2.88
C PHE A 22 3.94 -5.43 1.52
N PHE A 23 5.06 -4.73 1.52
CA PHE A 23 5.61 -4.17 0.29
C PHE A 23 5.95 -5.26 -0.74
N GLU A 24 6.52 -6.37 -0.30
CA GLU A 24 6.84 -7.55 -1.12
C GLU A 24 5.59 -8.05 -1.83
N GLU A 25 4.50 -8.18 -1.08
CA GLU A 25 3.23 -8.72 -1.57
C GLU A 25 2.56 -7.73 -2.52
N CYS A 26 2.67 -6.43 -2.24
CA CYS A 26 2.22 -5.39 -3.17
C CYS A 26 2.91 -5.49 -4.53
N GLU A 27 4.20 -5.85 -4.56
CA GLU A 27 4.96 -6.08 -5.79
C GLU A 27 4.59 -7.38 -6.50
N GLU A 28 4.51 -8.48 -5.75
CA GLU A 28 4.26 -9.82 -6.29
C GLU A 28 2.82 -9.98 -6.77
N ALA A 29 1.85 -9.64 -5.90
CA ALA A 29 0.43 -9.79 -6.18
C ALA A 29 -0.14 -8.62 -6.99
N LYS A 30 0.58 -7.49 -7.09
CA LYS A 30 0.09 -6.26 -7.75
C LYS A 30 -1.18 -5.70 -7.10
N LEU A 31 -1.32 -5.91 -5.79
CA LEU A 31 -2.48 -5.52 -4.98
C LEU A 31 -2.06 -4.68 -3.79
N PHE A 32 -2.87 -3.67 -3.45
CA PHE A 32 -2.73 -2.93 -2.22
C PHE A 32 -3.90 -3.23 -1.27
N GLY A 33 -3.59 -3.54 0.00
CA GLY A 33 -4.56 -3.87 1.04
C GLY A 33 -4.99 -2.68 1.89
N MET A 34 -6.28 -2.60 2.21
CA MET A 34 -6.91 -1.49 2.91
C MET A 34 -7.99 -1.96 3.89
N THR A 35 -8.15 -1.21 4.98
CA THR A 35 -9.25 -1.39 5.94
C THR A 35 -10.41 -0.48 5.56
N LYS A 36 -11.58 -0.70 6.17
CA LYS A 36 -12.76 0.17 5.96
C LYS A 36 -12.46 1.65 6.21
N ARG A 37 -11.55 1.96 7.14
CA ARG A 37 -11.14 3.34 7.48
C ARG A 37 -10.32 4.02 6.37
N HIS A 38 -9.69 3.25 5.50
CA HIS A 38 -8.92 3.77 4.36
C HIS A 38 -9.81 4.07 3.16
N LEU A 39 -10.99 3.45 3.03
CA LEU A 39 -11.87 3.64 1.87
C LEU A 39 -12.19 5.12 1.57
N PRO A 40 -12.48 5.98 2.57
CA PRO A 40 -12.71 7.40 2.33
C PRO A 40 -11.43 8.20 1.98
N LEU A 41 -10.25 7.59 2.10
CA LEU A 41 -8.96 8.24 1.81
C LEU A 41 -8.47 7.97 0.39
N ILE A 42 -9.15 7.10 -0.36
CA ILE A 42 -8.83 6.76 -1.76
C ILE A 42 -9.23 7.93 -2.66
N THR A 43 -8.49 9.01 -2.54
CA THR A 43 -8.64 10.25 -3.29
C THR A 43 -7.29 10.82 -3.59
N LYS A 44 -7.12 11.57 -4.68
CA LYS A 44 -5.83 12.09 -5.18
C LYS A 44 -4.91 12.77 -4.13
N TYR A 45 -5.45 13.16 -2.98
CA TYR A 45 -4.72 13.85 -1.91
C TYR A 45 -5.05 13.35 -0.49
N GLY A 46 -5.63 12.16 -0.33
CA GLY A 46 -5.89 11.56 0.97
C GLY A 46 -7.03 12.16 1.81
N TYR A 47 -7.80 13.13 1.29
CA TYR A 47 -8.94 13.76 1.99
C TYR A 47 -10.10 14.07 1.01
N GLY A 48 -11.18 13.27 0.98
CA GLY A 48 -12.41 13.64 0.24
C GLY A 48 -13.18 12.46 -0.40
N VAL A 49 -14.06 12.75 -1.37
CA VAL A 49 -14.98 11.79 -2.04
C VAL A 49 -14.64 11.58 -3.53
N VAL A 50 -13.43 11.94 -3.99
CA VAL A 50 -13.04 11.76 -5.40
C VAL A 50 -12.34 10.42 -5.54
N PRO A 51 -12.95 9.37 -6.11
CA PRO A 51 -12.29 8.09 -6.23
C PRO A 51 -11.05 8.22 -7.11
N TYR A 52 -9.98 7.50 -6.76
CA TYR A 52 -8.93 7.20 -7.72
C TYR A 52 -9.55 6.77 -9.06
N THR A 53 -8.88 7.11 -10.15
CA THR A 53 -9.20 6.58 -11.48
C THR A 53 -8.07 5.66 -11.95
N VAL A 54 -8.34 4.85 -12.97
CA VAL A 54 -7.28 4.14 -13.70
C VAL A 54 -6.23 5.16 -14.14
N GLY A 55 -4.96 4.88 -13.89
CA GLY A 55 -3.87 5.82 -14.18
C GLY A 55 -3.45 6.68 -13.00
N THR A 56 -4.19 6.68 -11.89
CA THR A 56 -3.81 7.44 -10.68
C THR A 56 -2.47 6.95 -10.16
N LYS A 57 -1.56 7.90 -9.87
CA LYS A 57 -0.23 7.59 -9.37
C LYS A 57 -0.16 7.69 -7.86
N VAL A 58 0.41 6.66 -7.24
CA VAL A 58 0.65 6.60 -5.80
C VAL A 58 2.09 6.19 -5.50
N LEU A 59 2.57 6.52 -4.32
CA LEU A 59 3.83 6.07 -3.76
C LEU A 59 3.55 5.10 -2.62
N LEU A 60 4.46 4.15 -2.40
CA LEU A 60 4.39 3.21 -1.28
C LEU A 60 5.59 3.40 -0.36
N GLU A 61 5.34 3.68 0.91
CA GLU A 61 6.34 3.64 1.97
C GLU A 61 6.49 2.21 2.50
N ASP A 62 7.71 1.70 2.47
CA ASP A 62 8.12 0.43 3.05
C ASP A 62 8.27 0.57 4.58
N ALA A 63 7.16 0.33 5.30
CA ALA A 63 7.13 0.40 6.76
C ALA A 63 8.09 -0.61 7.42
N PRO A 64 8.23 -1.86 6.95
CA PRO A 64 9.20 -2.82 7.47
C PRO A 64 10.63 -2.30 7.40
N TYR A 65 11.03 -1.67 6.28
CA TYR A 65 12.35 -1.04 6.16
C TYR A 65 12.58 0.06 7.19
N PHE A 66 11.66 1.03 7.26
CA PHE A 66 11.78 2.11 8.23
C PHE A 66 11.78 1.57 9.66
N ASN A 67 11.00 0.52 9.93
CA ASN A 67 10.96 -0.11 11.23
C ASN A 67 12.26 -0.81 11.62
N ALA A 68 12.93 -1.48 10.68
CA ALA A 68 14.18 -2.17 10.93
C ALA A 68 15.36 -1.19 11.10
N THR A 69 15.36 -0.09 10.34
CA THR A 69 16.52 0.82 10.26
C THR A 69 16.39 2.06 11.12
N LYS A 70 15.17 2.57 11.33
CA LYS A 70 14.86 3.82 12.04
C LYS A 70 15.62 5.06 11.54
N THR A 71 16.21 5.01 10.35
CA THR A 71 17.07 6.08 9.81
C THR A 71 16.39 6.85 8.67
N HIS A 72 15.86 6.14 7.68
CA HIS A 72 15.25 6.74 6.50
C HIS A 72 13.98 5.99 6.11
N HIS A 73 12.98 6.72 5.60
CA HIS A 73 11.84 6.11 4.97
C HIS A 73 12.22 5.69 3.56
N ARG A 74 12.02 4.40 3.25
CA ARG A 74 12.17 3.90 1.88
C ARG A 74 10.82 4.04 1.18
N VAL A 75 10.74 4.94 0.21
CA VAL A 75 9.54 5.19 -0.58
C VAL A 75 9.80 4.71 -2.00
N CYS A 76 8.87 3.93 -2.54
CA CYS A 76 8.97 3.39 -3.88
C CYS A 76 7.80 3.87 -4.73
N GLY A 77 8.03 4.03 -6.03
CA GLY A 77 7.00 4.43 -6.98
C GLY A 77 7.52 5.41 -8.04
N PRO A 78 6.63 5.96 -8.88
CA PRO A 78 5.18 5.83 -8.78
C PRO A 78 4.66 4.45 -9.20
N TYR A 79 3.63 4.00 -8.49
CA TYR A 79 2.71 2.95 -8.94
C TYR A 79 1.52 3.60 -9.61
N GLU A 80 0.88 2.87 -10.51
CA GLU A 80 -0.33 3.25 -11.19
C GLU A 80 -1.47 2.34 -10.75
N VAL A 81 -2.59 2.95 -10.34
CA VAL A 81 -3.84 2.24 -10.06
C VAL A 81 -4.43 1.72 -11.37
N TYR A 82 -4.81 0.45 -11.40
CA TYR A 82 -5.49 -0.14 -12.54
C TYR A 82 -6.80 -0.80 -12.12
N ALA A 83 -7.67 -1.03 -13.10
CA ALA A 83 -8.95 -1.67 -12.91
C ALA A 83 -8.90 -3.16 -13.20
N PHE A 84 -9.68 -3.92 -12.45
CA PHE A 84 -9.91 -5.33 -12.71
C PHE A 84 -10.92 -5.49 -13.85
N SER A 85 -10.59 -6.34 -14.82
CA SER A 85 -11.53 -6.82 -15.82
C SER A 85 -12.47 -7.89 -15.25
N GLU A 86 -11.95 -8.70 -14.33
CA GLU A 86 -12.66 -9.77 -13.63
C GLU A 86 -12.21 -9.78 -12.17
N LEU A 87 -13.16 -10.05 -11.27
CA LEU A 87 -12.89 -10.23 -9.85
C LEU A 87 -12.81 -11.72 -9.52
N PRO A 88 -12.13 -12.10 -8.43
CA PRO A 88 -12.32 -13.41 -7.82
C PRO A 88 -13.81 -13.71 -7.57
N ASP A 89 -14.23 -14.97 -7.72
CA ASP A 89 -15.65 -15.38 -7.67
C ASP A 89 -16.39 -14.94 -6.40
N ASP A 90 -15.66 -14.80 -5.29
CA ASP A 90 -16.19 -14.43 -3.98
C ASP A 90 -15.97 -12.95 -3.63
N ALA A 91 -15.31 -12.16 -4.48
CA ALA A 91 -15.05 -10.75 -4.22
C ALA A 91 -16.24 -9.84 -4.54
N LYS A 92 -16.41 -8.77 -3.74
CA LYS A 92 -17.51 -7.81 -3.88
C LYS A 92 -17.02 -6.41 -4.22
N PRO A 93 -17.47 -5.76 -5.32
CA PRO A 93 -17.06 -4.40 -5.65
C PRO A 93 -17.62 -3.36 -4.66
N ILE A 94 -16.82 -2.33 -4.33
CA ILE A 94 -17.15 -1.33 -3.28
C ILE A 94 -17.60 0.04 -3.83
N PHE A 95 -17.42 0.30 -5.12
CA PHE A 95 -17.98 1.48 -5.80
C PHE A 95 -18.75 1.13 -7.09
N PRO A 96 -19.72 0.18 -7.07
CA PRO A 96 -20.34 -0.26 -8.31
C PRO A 96 -21.54 0.63 -8.66
N LYS A 97 -21.40 1.57 -9.61
CA LYS A 97 -22.52 2.12 -10.42
C LYS A 97 -22.00 2.66 -11.76
N GLU A 98 -21.65 1.74 -12.68
CA GLU A 98 -21.14 1.99 -14.04
C GLU A 98 -19.68 2.44 -14.12
N GLY A 99 -18.76 1.48 -14.27
CA GLY A 99 -17.34 1.77 -14.51
C GLY A 99 -16.39 0.62 -14.16
N PRO A 100 -15.10 0.76 -14.48
CA PRO A 100 -14.07 -0.21 -14.12
C PRO A 100 -14.02 -0.47 -12.60
N ILE A 101 -13.88 -1.75 -12.21
CA ILE A 101 -13.77 -2.11 -10.80
C ILE A 101 -12.37 -1.75 -10.29
N LEU A 102 -12.30 -0.76 -9.41
CA LEU A 102 -11.05 -0.29 -8.82
C LEU A 102 -10.80 -0.90 -7.45
N VAL A 103 -11.86 -1.03 -6.64
CA VAL A 103 -11.78 -1.53 -5.27
C VAL A 103 -12.79 -2.65 -5.09
N TYR A 104 -12.34 -3.77 -4.53
CA TYR A 104 -13.19 -4.87 -4.11
C TYR A 104 -12.91 -5.25 -2.66
N GLU A 105 -13.92 -5.85 -2.03
CA GLU A 105 -13.83 -6.56 -0.76
C GLU A 105 -13.54 -8.03 -1.07
N ASP A 106 -12.39 -8.50 -0.61
CA ASP A 106 -11.95 -9.89 -0.62
C ASP A 106 -12.74 -10.66 0.43
N ALA A 107 -13.46 -11.71 0.02
CA ALA A 107 -14.29 -12.50 0.93
C ALA A 107 -13.48 -13.50 1.78
N ARG A 108 -12.21 -13.74 1.42
CA ARG A 108 -11.31 -14.62 2.17
C ARG A 108 -9.95 -13.94 2.33
N PRO A 109 -9.89 -12.80 3.04
CA PRO A 109 -8.65 -12.07 3.23
C PRO A 109 -7.61 -12.90 4.01
N ASP A 110 -8.03 -13.94 4.73
CA ASP A 110 -7.20 -14.94 5.41
C ASP A 110 -6.52 -15.94 4.45
N ARG A 111 -6.99 -16.04 3.19
CA ARG A 111 -6.50 -16.99 2.18
C ARG A 111 -5.78 -16.37 1.00
N GLY A 112 -5.60 -15.05 0.96
CA GLY A 112 -4.77 -14.46 -0.09
C GLY A 112 -3.29 -14.85 0.07
N PRO A 113 -2.37 -14.34 -0.77
CA PRO A 113 -0.95 -14.74 -0.77
C PRO A 113 -0.17 -14.33 0.50
N TRP A 114 -0.89 -13.97 1.56
CA TRP A 114 -0.43 -13.29 2.77
C TRP A 114 0.14 -14.31 3.75
N LEU A 115 1.40 -14.71 3.54
CA LEU A 115 2.07 -15.64 4.44
C LEU A 115 2.81 -14.88 5.54
N ASP A 116 2.53 -15.20 6.79
CA ASP A 116 3.45 -14.85 7.87
C ASP A 116 4.84 -15.44 7.61
N GLY A 117 5.89 -14.67 7.91
CA GLY A 117 7.22 -15.23 7.81
C GLY A 117 8.34 -14.21 7.84
N SER A 118 9.56 -14.71 8.01
CA SER A 118 10.74 -13.89 7.76
C SER A 118 10.98 -13.82 6.25
N LYS A 119 11.00 -12.61 5.72
CA LYS A 119 11.36 -12.33 4.32
C LYS A 119 12.74 -11.69 4.31
N LYS A 120 13.57 -12.13 3.36
CA LYS A 120 14.86 -11.51 3.06
C LYS A 120 14.68 -10.65 1.83
N ARG A 121 15.19 -9.42 1.88
CA ARG A 121 15.22 -8.54 0.72
C ARG A 121 16.59 -7.90 0.62
N ASN A 122 17.10 -7.82 -0.61
CA ASN A 122 18.24 -7.00 -0.92
C ASN A 122 17.75 -5.56 -1.17
N ILE A 123 18.21 -4.61 -0.35
CA ILE A 123 17.94 -3.18 -0.48
C ILE A 123 19.29 -2.49 -0.62
N ASP A 124 19.55 -1.93 -1.81
CA ASP A 124 20.79 -1.22 -2.12
C ASP A 124 22.07 -2.02 -1.79
N GLY A 125 22.03 -3.34 -2.02
CA GLY A 125 23.13 -4.26 -1.75
C GLY A 125 23.13 -4.88 -0.34
N ILE A 126 22.25 -4.43 0.55
CA ILE A 126 22.16 -4.91 1.94
C ILE A 126 21.02 -5.95 2.05
N GLU A 127 21.34 -7.16 2.52
CA GLU A 127 20.30 -8.12 2.90
C GLU A 127 19.66 -7.66 4.22
N VAL A 128 18.41 -7.22 4.15
CA VAL A 128 17.61 -6.89 5.33
C VAL A 128 16.55 -7.96 5.53
N ARG A 129 16.42 -8.42 6.78
CA ARG A 129 15.39 -9.38 7.18
C ARG A 129 14.22 -8.64 7.77
N PHE A 130 13.06 -8.87 7.20
CA PHE A 130 11.79 -8.34 7.69
C PHE A 130 10.93 -9.47 8.20
N ARG A 131 10.13 -9.18 9.23
CA ARG A 131 9.07 -10.08 9.65
C ARG A 131 7.77 -9.60 9.03
N GLN A 132 7.31 -10.34 8.03
CA GLN A 132 5.96 -10.22 7.50
C GLN A 132 4.99 -10.79 8.53
N MET A 133 3.94 -10.03 8.84
CA MET A 133 2.93 -10.40 9.83
C MET A 133 1.54 -10.42 9.20
N ALA A 134 1.41 -10.93 7.98
CA ALA A 134 0.15 -11.03 7.23
C ALA A 134 -1.06 -11.43 8.09
N SER A 135 -0.93 -12.42 8.98
CA SER A 135 -2.01 -12.88 9.87
C SER A 135 -2.48 -11.83 10.88
N ARG A 136 -1.61 -10.90 11.28
CA ARG A 136 -2.00 -9.76 12.14
C ARG A 136 -2.85 -8.74 11.38
N PHE A 137 -3.02 -8.94 10.08
CA PHE A 137 -3.56 -7.99 9.14
C PHE A 137 -4.60 -8.65 8.20
N ASP A 138 -5.22 -9.77 8.62
CA ASP A 138 -6.52 -10.29 8.16
C ASP A 138 -7.61 -9.18 8.09
N TYR A 139 -7.33 -8.04 8.73
CA TYR A 139 -8.11 -6.79 8.78
C TYR A 139 -8.10 -5.92 7.52
N PHE A 140 -7.42 -6.29 6.43
CA PHE A 140 -7.45 -5.54 5.16
C PHE A 140 -8.32 -6.23 4.09
N PRO A 141 -9.65 -6.28 4.28
CA PRO A 141 -10.52 -6.96 3.33
C PRO A 141 -10.65 -6.18 2.01
N PHE A 142 -10.28 -4.90 1.96
CA PHE A 142 -10.43 -4.10 0.74
C PHE A 142 -9.14 -4.07 -0.08
N ARG A 143 -9.26 -4.22 -1.39
CA ARG A 143 -8.12 -4.33 -2.31
C ARG A 143 -8.30 -3.43 -3.51
N PHE A 144 -7.20 -2.83 -3.98
CA PHE A 144 -7.12 -2.23 -5.31
C PHE A 144 -5.86 -2.66 -6.05
N GLY A 145 -5.94 -2.67 -7.38
CA GLY A 145 -4.86 -3.07 -8.27
C GLY A 145 -3.82 -1.96 -8.43
N ILE A 146 -2.54 -2.31 -8.33
CA ILE A 146 -1.41 -1.42 -8.57
C ILE A 146 -0.36 -2.07 -9.46
N ARG A 147 0.28 -1.28 -10.33
CA ARG A 147 1.44 -1.72 -11.12
C ARG A 147 2.51 -0.66 -11.13
N ARG A 148 3.77 -1.02 -11.37
CA ARG A 148 4.83 -0.02 -11.52
C ARG A 148 4.51 0.89 -12.72
N ALA A 149 4.55 2.20 -12.50
CA ALA A 149 4.40 3.18 -13.58
C ALA A 149 5.73 3.47 -14.26
N LYS A 150 5.71 4.14 -15.43
CA LYS A 150 6.93 4.62 -16.08
C LYS A 150 7.67 5.60 -15.16
N GLY A 151 8.99 5.42 -15.03
CA GLY A 151 9.84 6.24 -14.17
C GLY A 151 9.84 5.82 -12.70
N TRP A 152 9.38 4.59 -12.40
CA TRP A 152 9.46 3.99 -11.07
C TRP A 152 10.88 4.04 -10.53
N LYS A 153 11.03 4.49 -9.28
CA LYS A 153 12.30 4.54 -8.57
C LYS A 153 12.10 4.36 -7.07
N ILE A 154 13.20 4.07 -6.40
CA ILE A 154 13.30 4.08 -4.95
C ILE A 154 13.85 5.44 -4.52
N LYS A 155 13.28 6.00 -3.46
CA LYS A 155 13.75 7.22 -2.80
C LYS A 155 13.94 6.94 -1.31
N LEU A 156 15.05 7.43 -0.77
CA LEU A 156 15.25 7.48 0.68
C LEU A 156 14.87 8.88 1.16
N VAL A 157 13.77 8.96 1.90
CA VAL A 157 13.31 10.20 2.53
C VAL A 157 13.88 10.25 3.94
N LYS A 158 14.68 11.27 4.22
CA LYS A 158 15.36 11.42 5.51
C LYS A 158 14.33 11.54 6.64
N HIS A 159 14.47 10.73 7.68
CA HIS A 159 13.74 10.91 8.92
C HIS A 159 14.40 12.03 9.72
N ILE A 160 13.64 13.07 10.05
CA ILE A 160 14.05 14.25 10.83
C ILE A 160 12.95 14.58 11.84
N ASP A 161 13.23 15.48 12.79
CA ASP A 161 12.19 16.04 13.66
C ASP A 161 11.07 16.64 12.79
N ASP A 162 9.81 16.36 13.15
CA ASP A 162 8.62 16.71 12.37
C ASP A 162 8.47 15.98 11.00
N CYS A 163 9.06 14.79 10.87
CA CYS A 163 8.97 14.00 9.64
C CYS A 163 7.50 13.76 9.20
N ARG A 164 7.13 14.28 8.03
CA ARG A 164 5.77 14.17 7.48
C ARG A 164 5.29 12.73 7.34
N LEU A 165 6.17 11.80 6.99
CA LEU A 165 5.80 10.39 6.87
C LEU A 165 5.55 9.72 8.23
N CYS A 166 6.08 10.28 9.33
CA CYS A 166 5.83 9.79 10.68
C CYS A 166 4.59 10.37 11.36
N LYS A 167 3.96 11.37 10.75
CA LYS A 167 2.72 11.98 11.25
C LYS A 167 1.52 11.06 11.03
#